data_AF-A0A6A7AU06-F1
#
_entry.id   AF-A0A6A7AU06-F1
#
_cell.length_a   1.000
_cell.length_b   1.000
_cell.length_c   1.000
_cell.angle_alpha   90.00
_cell.angle_beta   90.00
_cell.angle_gamma   90.00
#
_symmetry.space_group_name_H-M   'P 1'
#
loop_
_entity.id
_entity.type
_entity.pdbx_description
1 polymer ?
#
loop_
_entity_poly.entity_id
_entity_poly.type
_entity_poly.pdbx_seq_one_letter_code
_entity_poly.pdbx_strand_id
1 'polypeptide(L)'
;MSASTVSVHPHHPNFLDDELAALTLQLEELRIILETGKGKHAIDNPPDTDVAFTHYQVELAEYHAVLHDQRFAQSMGTAVHTDGSLIEALTSRDVLVHDDRSIALNMSTTDPDIEAPPAALDLELQNNYENWISSISGNIAAKSVVDFSDDESEAGPSMTYTERQANTLKKLSTEFECVACTNRVPRAFSSTSRPATKALYPPKCCRQPIPLALVARHMVEKELAAFQLAQIEYSTRKKIYCSNHDCGLFIVPSRIDPGTQRATCAQCGTATCAICNNAHHQGKDCPDDPLLQETKNLAQSMGWQTCSACDRVVELRTGCNHMTCHCGAEFCYCRHCYINVCEGCRRNRI
;
A
#
# COMPACT_ATOMS: atom_id res chain seq x y z
N MET A 1 21.74 4.00 57.90
CA MET A 1 21.88 3.25 56.63
C MET A 1 20.79 3.73 55.71
N SER A 2 21.20 4.33 54.59
CA SER A 2 20.41 5.24 53.77
C SER A 2 19.30 4.52 53.01
N ALA A 3 18.06 4.97 53.19
CA ALA A 3 16.93 4.58 52.36
C ALA A 3 16.94 5.44 51.09
N SER A 4 17.22 4.83 49.95
CA SER A 4 17.07 5.49 48.65
C SER A 4 15.58 5.54 48.30
N THR A 5 14.96 6.68 48.54
CA THR A 5 13.65 7.05 48.00
C THR A 5 13.78 7.21 46.49
N VAL A 6 13.18 6.30 45.71
CA VAL A 6 12.93 6.52 44.28
C VAL A 6 11.79 7.52 44.18
N SER A 7 12.13 8.77 43.93
CA SER A 7 11.20 9.86 43.68
C SER A 7 10.49 9.61 42.35
N VAL A 8 9.23 9.16 42.39
CA VAL A 8 8.34 9.20 41.23
C VAL A 8 7.95 10.65 41.03
N HIS A 9 8.58 11.31 40.04
CA HIS A 9 8.19 12.66 39.66
C HIS A 9 6.79 12.67 39.03
N PRO A 10 5.96 13.68 39.32
CA PRO A 10 4.61 13.78 38.78
C PRO A 10 4.67 13.98 37.25
N HIS A 11 3.99 13.12 36.51
CA HIS A 11 3.87 13.22 35.05
C HIS A 11 3.16 14.52 34.67
N HIS A 12 3.94 15.48 34.18
CA HIS A 12 3.43 16.67 33.52
C HIS A 12 2.86 16.26 32.16
N PRO A 13 1.63 16.66 31.77
CA PRO A 13 0.99 16.27 30.51
C PRO A 13 1.72 16.72 29.23
N ASN A 14 2.81 17.49 29.36
CA ASN A 14 3.64 17.94 28.23
C ASN A 14 4.94 17.14 28.06
N PHE A 15 5.30 16.24 28.97
CA PHE A 15 6.64 15.64 28.93
C PHE A 15 6.92 14.86 27.63
N LEU A 16 5.95 14.07 27.16
CA LEU A 16 6.09 13.32 25.91
C LEU A 16 6.10 14.23 24.68
N ASP A 17 5.33 15.31 24.70
CA ASP A 17 5.27 16.26 23.60
C ASP A 17 6.55 17.10 23.51
N ASP A 18 7.12 17.49 24.66
CA ASP A 18 8.40 18.19 24.76
C ASP A 18 9.56 17.28 24.31
N GLU A 19 9.53 16.00 24.68
CA GLU A 19 10.56 15.02 24.30
C GLU A 19 10.48 14.68 22.80
N LEU A 20 9.28 14.51 22.24
CA LEU A 20 9.08 14.35 20.80
C LEU A 20 9.56 15.57 20.01
N ALA A 21 9.29 16.78 20.50
CA ALA A 21 9.78 18.01 19.88
C ALA A 21 11.32 18.09 19.91
N ALA A 22 11.93 17.75 21.04
CA ALA A 22 13.39 17.72 21.18
C ALA A 22 14.05 16.72 20.22
N LEU A 23 13.51 15.50 20.12
CA LEU A 23 14.01 14.48 19.19
C LEU A 23 13.82 14.88 17.73
N THR A 24 12.70 15.53 17.40
CA THR A 24 12.47 16.06 16.05
C THR A 24 13.54 17.07 15.65
N LEU A 25 13.89 17.98 16.57
CA LEU A 25 14.96 18.97 16.35
C LEU A 25 16.32 18.29 16.18
N GLN A 26 16.66 17.31 17.02
CA GLN A 26 17.93 16.59 16.93
C GLN A 26 18.06 15.80 15.61
N LEU A 27 16.98 15.17 15.14
CA LEU A 27 16.96 14.48 13.85
C LEU A 27 17.17 15.44 12.67
N GLU A 28 16.60 16.63 12.74
CA GLU A 28 16.79 17.67 11.72
C GLU A 28 18.23 18.22 11.74
N GLU A 29 18.82 18.45 12.91
CA GLU A 29 20.22 18.86 13.05
C GLU A 29 21.17 17.82 12.43
N LEU A 30 20.99 16.54 12.75
CA LEU A 30 21.79 15.45 12.18
C LEU A 30 21.63 15.36 10.66
N ARG A 31 20.42 15.57 10.15
CA ARG A 31 20.16 15.60 8.72
C ARG A 31 20.93 16.73 8.03
N ILE A 32 20.92 17.94 8.60
CA ILE A 32 21.67 19.09 8.05
C ILE A 32 23.18 18.81 8.07
N ILE A 33 23.71 18.22 9.14
CA ILE A 33 25.13 17.85 9.25
C ILE A 33 25.52 16.85 8.16
N LEU A 34 24.71 15.81 7.95
CA LEU A 34 24.96 14.79 6.92
C LEU A 34 24.82 15.34 5.49
N GLU A 35 23.92 16.30 5.25
CA GLU A 35 23.74 16.94 3.93
C GLU A 35 24.87 17.92 3.59
N THR A 36 25.41 18.63 4.59
CA THR A 36 26.48 19.62 4.43
C THR A 36 27.89 19.02 4.45
N GLY A 37 28.06 17.84 5.05
CA GLY A 37 29.35 17.14 5.25
C GLY A 37 29.93 16.40 4.03
N LYS A 38 29.60 16.78 2.78
CA LYS A 38 30.11 16.09 1.57
C LYS A 38 31.60 16.32 1.35
N GLY A 39 32.44 15.59 2.07
CA GLY A 39 33.88 15.52 1.88
C GLY A 39 34.28 14.58 0.73
N LYS A 40 35.47 14.81 0.16
CA LYS A 40 36.07 13.93 -0.86
C LYS A 40 36.65 12.68 -0.20
N HIS A 41 35.81 11.74 0.21
CA HIS A 41 36.26 10.40 0.65
C HIS A 41 35.91 9.35 -0.40
N ALA A 42 36.64 8.23 -0.37
CA ALA A 42 36.35 7.10 -1.23
C ALA A 42 34.95 6.55 -0.90
N ILE A 43 34.23 6.07 -1.93
CA ILE A 43 32.83 5.64 -1.83
C ILE A 43 32.63 4.50 -0.80
N ASP A 44 33.64 3.65 -0.60
CA ASP A 44 33.59 2.50 0.31
C ASP A 44 34.27 2.74 1.67
N ASN A 45 34.72 3.97 1.96
CA ASN A 45 35.39 4.29 3.21
C ASN A 45 34.97 5.68 3.73
N PRO A 46 33.73 5.80 4.26
CA PRO A 46 33.29 7.04 4.90
C PRO A 46 34.13 7.32 6.15
N PRO A 47 34.28 8.60 6.54
CA PRO A 47 34.94 8.94 7.78
C PRO A 47 34.13 8.42 8.98
N ASP A 48 34.83 8.02 10.04
CA ASP A 48 34.22 7.45 11.25
C ASP A 48 33.14 8.35 11.87
N THR A 49 33.25 9.67 11.68
CA THR A 49 32.25 10.66 12.13
C THR A 49 30.91 10.48 11.42
N ASP A 50 30.92 10.21 10.12
CA ASP A 50 29.69 10.07 9.33
C ASP A 50 29.02 8.73 9.66
N VAL A 51 29.81 7.69 9.90
CA VAL A 51 29.32 6.41 10.42
C VAL A 51 28.69 6.60 11.80
N ALA A 52 29.34 7.34 12.70
CA ALA A 52 28.78 7.62 14.03
C ALA A 52 27.46 8.42 13.95
N PHE A 53 27.39 9.47 13.11
CA PHE A 53 26.16 10.26 12.95
C PHE A 53 25.03 9.48 12.29
N THR A 54 25.32 8.63 11.31
CA THR A 54 24.29 7.78 10.68
C THR A 54 23.74 6.74 11.65
N HIS A 55 24.58 6.10 12.46
CA HIS A 55 24.13 5.20 13.52
C HIS A 55 23.28 5.93 14.57
N TYR A 56 23.72 7.11 15.01
CA TYR A 56 22.99 7.92 15.99
C TYR A 56 21.64 8.40 15.44
N GLN A 57 21.57 8.75 14.15
CA GLN A 57 20.31 9.10 13.48
C GLN A 57 19.31 7.94 13.50
N VAL A 58 19.76 6.70 13.27
CA VAL A 58 18.90 5.51 13.33
C VAL A 58 18.38 5.31 14.75
N GLU A 59 19.25 5.40 15.75
CA GLU A 59 18.86 5.24 17.17
C GLU A 59 17.82 6.28 17.61
N LEU A 60 18.03 7.57 17.28
CA LEU A 60 17.07 8.62 17.58
C LEU A 60 15.74 8.44 16.83
N ALA A 61 15.79 7.94 15.59
CA ALA A 61 14.58 7.69 14.81
C ALA A 61 13.75 6.52 15.39
N GLU A 62 14.41 5.47 15.86
CA GLU A 62 13.76 4.37 16.58
C GLU A 62 13.13 4.85 17.89
N TYR A 63 13.86 5.67 18.67
CA TYR A 63 13.32 6.21 19.92
C TYR A 63 12.14 7.16 19.69
N HIS A 64 12.23 8.03 18.68
CA HIS A 64 11.13 8.91 18.26
C HIS A 64 9.88 8.10 17.87
N ALA A 65 10.04 6.98 17.15
CA ALA A 65 8.92 6.11 16.79
C ALA A 65 8.24 5.50 18.03
N VAL A 66 9.02 5.04 19.02
CA VAL A 66 8.48 4.50 20.28
C VAL A 66 7.65 5.54 21.04
N LEU A 67 8.18 6.76 21.20
CA LEU A 67 7.45 7.83 21.91
C LEU A 67 6.20 8.29 21.14
N HIS A 68 6.28 8.31 19.81
CA HIS A 68 5.13 8.65 18.98
C HIS A 68 4.01 7.61 19.12
N ASP A 69 4.35 6.32 19.10
CA ASP A 69 3.41 5.22 19.33
C ASP A 69 2.80 5.27 20.74
N GLN A 70 3.60 5.62 21.76
CA GLN A 70 3.12 5.82 23.11
C GLN A 70 2.10 6.98 23.19
N ARG A 71 2.39 8.12 22.56
CA ARG A 71 1.46 9.26 22.48
C ARG A 71 0.16 8.86 21.79
N PHE A 72 0.28 8.15 20.67
CA PHE A 72 -0.88 7.66 19.92
C PHE A 72 -1.74 6.71 20.76
N ALA A 73 -1.12 5.76 21.47
CA ALA A 73 -1.82 4.85 22.36
C ALA A 73 -2.54 5.56 23.52
N GLN A 74 -1.91 6.60 24.11
CA GLN A 74 -2.55 7.42 25.13
C GLN A 74 -3.77 8.17 24.58
N SER A 75 -3.63 8.78 23.39
CA SER A 75 -4.74 9.47 22.72
C SER A 75 -5.91 8.53 22.43
N MET A 76 -5.63 7.33 21.89
CA MET A 76 -6.65 6.30 21.69
C MET A 76 -7.31 5.89 23.00
N GLY A 77 -6.52 5.65 24.06
CA GLY A 77 -7.05 5.27 25.36
C GLY A 77 -7.97 6.34 25.96
N THR A 78 -7.59 7.62 25.83
CA THR A 78 -8.43 8.74 26.25
C THR A 78 -9.72 8.81 25.43
N ALA A 79 -9.66 8.69 24.11
CA ALA A 79 -10.84 8.71 23.24
C ALA A 79 -11.83 7.58 23.59
N VAL A 80 -11.33 6.34 23.74
CA VAL A 80 -12.15 5.19 24.14
C VAL A 80 -12.76 5.40 25.53
N HIS A 81 -12.01 5.96 26.47
CA HIS A 81 -12.52 6.24 27.81
C HIS A 81 -13.61 7.32 27.80
N THR A 82 -13.38 8.43 27.10
CA THR A 82 -14.33 9.54 27.00
C THR A 82 -15.61 9.14 26.25
N ASP A 83 -15.47 8.35 25.18
CA ASP A 83 -16.59 7.94 24.33
C ASP A 83 -17.22 6.62 24.80
N GLY A 84 -16.79 6.07 25.94
CA GLY A 84 -17.17 4.73 26.39
C GLY A 84 -18.68 4.49 26.45
N SER A 85 -19.45 5.45 26.98
CA SER A 85 -20.91 5.35 27.07
C SER A 85 -21.60 5.40 25.70
N LEU A 86 -21.05 6.14 24.75
CA LEU A 86 -21.54 6.19 23.38
C LEU A 86 -21.22 4.89 22.64
N ILE A 87 -20.00 4.37 22.82
CA ILE A 87 -19.57 3.08 22.25
C ILE A 87 -20.47 1.97 22.77
N GLU A 88 -20.77 1.94 24.07
CA GLU A 88 -21.68 0.96 24.68
C GLU A 88 -23.09 1.05 24.10
N ALA A 89 -23.65 2.26 23.94
CA ALA A 89 -24.97 2.44 23.37
C ALA A 89 -25.04 1.99 21.89
N LEU A 90 -24.02 2.30 21.09
CA LEU A 90 -23.94 1.91 19.69
C LEU A 90 -23.76 0.40 19.53
N THR A 91 -22.84 -0.20 20.30
CA THR A 91 -22.61 -1.65 20.28
C THR A 91 -23.85 -2.43 20.73
N SER A 92 -24.55 -1.97 21.77
CA SER A 92 -25.82 -2.58 22.20
C SER A 92 -26.87 -2.56 21.09
N ARG A 93 -26.97 -1.45 20.35
CA ARG A 93 -27.89 -1.33 19.21
C ARG A 93 -27.51 -2.25 18.05
N ASP A 94 -26.21 -2.37 17.75
CA ASP A 94 -25.74 -3.22 16.66
C ASP A 94 -25.99 -4.72 16.97
N VAL A 95 -25.84 -5.12 18.25
CA VAL A 95 -26.23 -6.46 18.71
C VAL A 95 -27.72 -6.71 18.50
N LEU A 96 -28.58 -5.77 18.90
CA LEU A 96 -30.03 -5.88 18.68
C LEU A 96 -30.37 -6.04 17.19
N VAL A 97 -29.77 -5.23 16.32
CA VAL A 97 -29.99 -5.33 14.86
C VAL A 97 -29.53 -6.67 14.30
N HIS A 98 -28.41 -7.19 14.80
CA HIS A 98 -27.91 -8.51 14.40
C HIS A 98 -28.86 -9.63 14.84
N ASP A 99 -29.33 -9.58 16.08
CA ASP A 99 -30.26 -10.57 16.63
C ASP A 99 -31.62 -10.51 15.90
N ASP A 100 -32.16 -9.32 15.66
CA ASP A 100 -33.38 -9.11 14.87
C ASP A 100 -33.24 -9.70 13.46
N ARG A 101 -32.10 -9.48 12.80
CA ARG A 101 -31.81 -10.07 11.50
C ARG A 101 -31.75 -11.60 11.56
N SER A 102 -31.13 -12.16 12.59
CA SER A 102 -31.05 -13.61 12.77
C SER A 102 -32.43 -14.25 12.98
N ILE A 103 -33.28 -13.59 13.79
CA ILE A 103 -34.66 -14.01 14.05
C ILE A 103 -35.49 -13.89 12.76
N ALA A 104 -35.38 -12.79 12.04
CA ALA A 104 -36.07 -12.59 10.77
C ALA A 104 -35.70 -13.67 9.73
N LEU A 105 -34.42 -14.01 9.61
CA LEU A 105 -33.97 -15.10 8.73
C LEU A 105 -34.55 -16.45 9.16
N ASN A 106 -34.55 -16.76 10.47
CA ASN A 106 -35.11 -18.01 10.98
C ASN A 106 -36.64 -18.10 10.85
N MET A 107 -37.35 -16.98 10.94
CA MET A 107 -38.79 -16.93 10.65
C MET A 107 -39.07 -17.10 9.14
N SER A 108 -38.23 -16.51 8.27
CA SER A 108 -38.41 -16.66 6.82
C SER A 108 -38.18 -18.07 6.30
N THR A 109 -37.37 -18.89 6.98
CA THR A 109 -37.15 -20.30 6.60
C THR A 109 -38.27 -21.24 7.05
N THR A 110 -39.19 -20.76 7.90
CA THR A 110 -40.29 -21.56 8.46
C THR A 110 -41.68 -21.15 7.97
N ASP A 111 -41.81 -20.06 7.20
CA ASP A 111 -43.06 -19.58 6.63
C ASP A 111 -43.18 -19.94 5.13
N PRO A 112 -44.14 -20.80 4.73
CA PRO A 112 -44.31 -21.22 3.34
C PRO A 112 -44.85 -20.12 2.40
N ASP A 113 -45.35 -18.99 2.92
CA ASP A 113 -45.94 -17.89 2.14
C ASP A 113 -44.93 -16.75 1.82
N ILE A 114 -43.70 -16.82 2.35
CA ILE A 114 -42.66 -15.83 2.08
C ILE A 114 -41.81 -16.31 0.88
N GLU A 115 -41.86 -15.58 -0.24
CA GLU A 115 -41.02 -15.87 -1.41
C GLU A 115 -39.53 -15.86 -1.01
N ALA A 116 -38.91 -17.03 -1.07
CA ALA A 116 -37.48 -17.17 -0.86
C ALA A 116 -36.72 -16.24 -1.84
N PRO A 117 -35.66 -15.54 -1.38
CA PRO A 117 -34.81 -14.76 -2.27
C PRO A 117 -34.32 -15.62 -3.45
N PRO A 118 -34.06 -15.03 -4.64
CA PRO A 118 -33.63 -15.80 -5.81
C PRO A 118 -32.42 -16.67 -5.47
N ALA A 119 -32.51 -17.97 -5.76
CA ALA A 119 -31.49 -18.98 -5.42
C ALA A 119 -30.05 -18.66 -5.90
N ALA A 120 -29.91 -17.73 -6.86
CA ALA A 120 -28.63 -17.23 -7.33
C ALA A 120 -27.87 -16.37 -6.29
N LEU A 121 -28.56 -15.77 -5.31
CA LEU A 121 -27.92 -15.02 -4.21
C LEU A 121 -27.56 -15.91 -3.00
N ASP A 122 -28.21 -17.07 -2.86
CA ASP A 122 -28.09 -17.94 -1.68
C ASP A 122 -26.86 -18.85 -1.75
N LEU A 123 -26.53 -19.35 -2.94
CA LEU A 123 -25.39 -20.25 -3.17
C LEU A 123 -24.01 -19.60 -2.98
N GLU A 124 -23.87 -18.30 -3.25
CA GLU A 124 -22.60 -17.58 -3.09
C GLU A 124 -22.39 -17.04 -1.65
N LEU A 125 -23.47 -16.76 -0.91
CA LEU A 125 -23.37 -16.25 0.47
C LEU A 125 -23.41 -17.36 1.55
N GLN A 126 -24.29 -18.37 1.46
CA GLN A 126 -24.41 -19.35 2.55
C GLN A 126 -23.23 -20.31 2.64
N ASN A 127 -22.72 -20.83 1.51
CA ASN A 127 -21.60 -21.76 1.53
C ASN A 127 -20.29 -21.14 1.99
N ASN A 128 -20.13 -19.82 1.81
CA ASN A 128 -18.95 -19.10 2.28
C ASN A 128 -19.14 -18.55 3.69
N TYR A 129 -20.34 -18.09 4.07
CA TYR A 129 -20.56 -17.45 5.37
C TYR A 129 -20.76 -18.46 6.50
N GLU A 130 -21.52 -19.55 6.32
CA GLU A 130 -21.72 -20.57 7.37
C GLU A 130 -20.44 -21.38 7.64
N ASN A 131 -19.69 -21.74 6.59
CA ASN A 131 -18.41 -22.44 6.75
C ASN A 131 -17.33 -21.53 7.37
N TRP A 132 -17.32 -20.25 7.00
CA TRP A 132 -16.40 -19.27 7.56
C TRP A 132 -16.77 -18.89 9.00
N ILE A 133 -18.05 -18.65 9.32
CA ILE A 133 -18.55 -18.38 10.68
C ILE A 133 -18.44 -19.61 11.56
N SER A 134 -18.70 -20.83 11.09
CA SER A 134 -18.50 -22.04 11.90
C SER A 134 -17.02 -22.32 12.16
N SER A 135 -16.15 -22.08 11.16
CA SER A 135 -14.70 -22.14 11.33
C SER A 135 -14.15 -21.00 12.18
N ILE A 136 -14.75 -19.81 12.13
CA ILE A 136 -14.39 -18.66 12.95
C ILE A 136 -14.90 -18.85 14.37
N SER A 137 -16.15 -19.18 14.60
CA SER A 137 -16.74 -19.40 15.93
C SER A 137 -16.06 -20.56 16.65
N GLY A 138 -15.72 -21.65 15.96
CA GLY A 138 -14.94 -22.74 16.52
C GLY A 138 -13.49 -22.34 16.90
N ASN A 139 -12.89 -21.36 16.22
CA ASN A 139 -11.50 -20.94 16.45
C ASN A 139 -11.37 -19.65 17.28
N ILE A 140 -12.35 -18.74 17.25
CA ILE A 140 -12.42 -17.49 18.02
C ILE A 140 -12.89 -17.79 19.44
N ALA A 141 -13.95 -18.59 19.62
CA ALA A 141 -14.41 -19.01 20.95
C ALA A 141 -13.36 -19.89 21.65
N ALA A 142 -12.56 -20.64 20.89
CA ALA A 142 -11.48 -21.43 21.47
C ALA A 142 -10.18 -20.65 21.73
N LYS A 143 -9.89 -19.55 21.00
CA LYS A 143 -8.52 -18.96 21.01
C LYS A 143 -8.36 -17.45 20.81
N SER A 144 -9.39 -16.66 20.50
CA SER A 144 -9.18 -15.23 20.13
C SER A 144 -9.80 -14.17 21.04
N VAL A 145 -10.35 -14.55 22.18
CA VAL A 145 -10.69 -13.59 23.23
C VAL A 145 -9.66 -13.75 24.34
N VAL A 146 -9.06 -12.65 24.76
CA VAL A 146 -8.63 -12.52 26.16
C VAL A 146 -9.87 -12.79 26.98
N ASP A 147 -10.04 -14.07 27.33
CA ASP A 147 -11.13 -14.57 28.11
C ASP A 147 -11.01 -13.94 29.50
N PHE A 148 -11.59 -12.75 29.63
CA PHE A 148 -12.41 -12.41 30.78
C PHE A 148 -13.78 -13.03 30.53
N SER A 149 -13.84 -14.36 30.36
CA SER A 149 -15.06 -15.06 30.73
C SER A 149 -15.16 -14.86 32.22
N ASP A 150 -16.08 -13.98 32.59
CA ASP A 150 -16.52 -13.77 33.96
C ASP A 150 -17.49 -14.89 34.38
N ASP A 151 -17.38 -16.08 33.78
CA ASP A 151 -18.11 -17.29 34.18
C ASP A 151 -17.32 -18.14 35.20
N GLU A 152 -16.37 -17.52 35.90
CA GLU A 152 -15.84 -18.06 37.15
C GLU A 152 -16.75 -17.57 38.29
N SER A 153 -17.82 -18.31 38.54
CA SER A 153 -18.71 -18.12 39.70
C SER A 153 -18.03 -18.39 41.05
N GLU A 154 -16.70 -18.58 41.06
CA GLU A 154 -15.86 -18.68 42.25
C GLU A 154 -14.72 -17.65 42.20
N ALA A 155 -14.69 -16.74 43.18
CA ALA A 155 -13.58 -15.82 43.37
C ALA A 155 -12.30 -16.61 43.69
N GLY A 156 -11.40 -16.71 42.72
CA GLY A 156 -10.07 -17.31 42.92
C GLY A 156 -9.26 -16.57 44.01
N PRO A 157 -8.29 -17.25 44.65
CA PRO A 157 -7.53 -16.68 45.75
C PRO A 157 -6.80 -15.40 45.34
N SER A 158 -6.71 -14.44 46.27
CA SER A 158 -6.01 -13.16 46.06
C SER A 158 -4.55 -13.42 45.67
N MET A 159 -4.20 -13.13 44.41
CA MET A 159 -2.84 -13.25 43.89
C MET A 159 -2.18 -11.87 43.81
N THR A 160 -0.88 -11.84 44.11
CA THR A 160 -0.05 -10.64 43.97
C THR A 160 0.20 -10.29 42.49
N TYR A 161 0.55 -9.03 42.20
CA TYR A 161 0.85 -8.56 40.84
C TYR A 161 1.97 -9.37 40.17
N THR A 162 3.00 -9.74 40.94
CA THR A 162 4.14 -10.56 40.49
C THR A 162 3.72 -11.96 40.09
N GLU A 163 2.84 -12.59 40.84
CA GLU A 163 2.31 -13.92 40.50
C GLU A 163 1.40 -13.86 39.27
N ARG A 164 0.63 -12.79 39.10
CA ARG A 164 -0.20 -12.54 37.91
C ARG A 164 0.67 -12.36 36.66
N GLN A 165 1.76 -11.60 36.77
CA GLN A 165 2.74 -11.48 35.67
C GLN A 165 3.41 -12.82 35.34
N ALA A 166 3.85 -13.59 36.34
CA ALA A 166 4.48 -14.89 36.13
C ALA A 166 3.53 -15.89 35.44
N ASN A 167 2.25 -15.91 35.84
CA ASN A 167 1.22 -16.74 35.22
C ASN A 167 0.93 -16.27 33.78
N THR A 168 0.95 -14.97 33.52
CA THR A 168 0.80 -14.40 32.17
C THR A 168 1.97 -14.79 31.27
N LEU A 169 3.21 -14.67 31.76
CA LEU A 169 4.42 -15.12 31.06
C LEU A 169 4.39 -16.63 30.75
N LYS A 170 3.94 -17.46 31.70
CA LYS A 170 3.76 -18.90 31.50
C LYS A 170 2.67 -19.23 30.47
N LYS A 171 1.58 -18.45 30.43
CA LYS A 171 0.53 -18.56 29.40
C LYS A 171 0.96 -18.00 28.04
N LEU A 172 2.00 -17.17 27.98
CA LEU A 172 2.59 -16.65 26.73
C LEU A 172 3.65 -17.60 26.16
N SER A 173 4.28 -18.42 27.01
CA SER A 173 5.30 -19.40 26.60
C SER A 173 4.74 -20.73 26.10
N THR A 174 3.43 -20.96 26.20
CA THR A 174 2.78 -22.14 25.59
C THR A 174 2.74 -21.98 24.07
N GLU A 175 3.38 -22.91 23.37
CA GLU A 175 3.38 -23.02 21.91
C GLU A 175 2.04 -23.57 21.41
N PHE A 176 1.50 -22.97 20.35
CA PHE A 176 0.31 -23.48 19.67
C PHE A 176 0.66 -23.99 18.28
N GLU A 177 0.03 -25.08 17.89
CA GLU A 177 0.10 -25.60 16.52
C GLU A 177 -0.89 -24.83 15.63
N CYS A 178 -0.39 -24.25 14.54
CA CYS A 178 -1.22 -23.56 13.57
C CYS A 178 -2.09 -24.59 12.82
N VAL A 179 -3.42 -24.43 12.85
CA VAL A 179 -4.36 -25.33 12.15
C VAL A 179 -4.15 -25.32 10.63
N ALA A 180 -3.63 -24.22 10.06
CA ALA A 180 -3.46 -24.07 8.63
C ALA A 180 -2.11 -24.59 8.09
N CYS A 181 -1.01 -24.47 8.85
CA CYS A 181 0.33 -24.91 8.39
C CYS A 181 1.03 -25.90 9.32
N THR A 182 0.38 -26.32 10.42
CA THR A 182 0.90 -27.23 11.45
C THR A 182 2.22 -26.78 12.12
N ASN A 183 2.69 -25.56 11.85
CA ASN A 183 3.86 -25.01 12.52
C ASN A 183 3.52 -24.59 13.95
N ARG A 184 4.45 -24.87 14.86
CA ARG A 184 4.40 -24.38 16.25
C ARG A 184 4.77 -22.90 16.26
N VAL A 185 3.85 -22.05 16.72
CA VAL A 185 4.09 -20.62 16.89
C VAL A 185 3.88 -20.21 18.35
N PRO A 186 4.74 -19.34 18.91
CA PRO A 186 4.52 -18.79 20.24
C PRO A 186 3.23 -17.96 20.28
N ARG A 187 2.51 -17.96 21.41
CA ARG A 187 1.18 -17.30 21.54
C ARG A 187 1.19 -15.82 21.15
N ALA A 188 2.31 -15.11 21.36
CA ALA A 188 2.53 -13.73 20.96
C ALA A 188 2.45 -13.47 19.44
N PHE A 189 2.52 -14.52 18.61
CA PHE A 189 2.41 -14.42 17.16
C PHE A 189 0.99 -14.68 16.63
N SER A 190 0.08 -15.24 17.44
CA SER A 190 -1.28 -15.59 17.01
C SER A 190 -2.25 -14.40 17.01
N SER A 191 -1.99 -13.36 17.82
CA SER A 191 -2.89 -12.21 17.97
C SER A 191 -2.70 -11.11 16.92
N THR A 192 -1.81 -11.29 15.93
CA THR A 192 -1.79 -10.41 14.75
C THR A 192 -2.73 -10.95 13.67
N SER A 193 -4.00 -11.17 13.98
CA SER A 193 -5.04 -11.08 12.94
C SER A 193 -5.24 -9.60 12.60
N ARG A 194 -4.20 -8.95 12.07
CA ARG A 194 -4.41 -7.69 11.36
C ARG A 194 -5.34 -8.06 10.21
N PRO A 195 -6.55 -7.47 10.08
CA PRO A 195 -7.30 -7.58 8.85
C PRO A 195 -6.34 -7.14 7.75
N ALA A 196 -6.11 -8.05 6.80
CA ALA A 196 -5.09 -7.93 5.75
C ALA A 196 -5.35 -6.68 4.91
N THR A 197 -4.90 -5.54 5.42
CA THR A 197 -4.99 -4.26 4.74
C THR A 197 -3.61 -3.99 4.15
N LYS A 198 -3.58 -4.06 2.81
CA LYS A 198 -2.47 -3.70 1.90
C LYS A 198 -1.33 -4.72 1.74
N ALA A 199 -1.69 -5.94 1.33
CA ALA A 199 -1.06 -6.74 0.26
C ALA A 199 -1.61 -8.18 0.37
N LEU A 200 -2.69 -8.48 -0.36
CA LEU A 200 -3.33 -9.81 -0.39
C LEU A 200 -2.42 -10.90 -1.02
N TYR A 201 -1.24 -10.52 -1.49
CA TYR A 201 -0.31 -11.37 -2.18
C TYR A 201 1.15 -11.06 -1.77
N PRO A 202 2.01 -12.08 -1.57
CA PRO A 202 1.70 -13.51 -1.57
C PRO A 202 0.82 -13.88 -0.38
N PRO A 203 -0.05 -14.92 -0.48
CA PRO A 203 -0.78 -15.44 0.67
C PRO A 203 0.20 -15.96 1.71
N LYS A 204 -0.02 -15.58 2.98
CA LYS A 204 0.88 -15.92 4.09
C LYS A 204 0.14 -16.68 5.17
N CYS A 205 0.82 -17.65 5.77
CA CYS A 205 0.42 -18.27 7.02
C CYS A 205 1.57 -18.07 8.03
N CYS A 206 1.27 -17.63 9.25
CA CYS A 206 2.31 -17.38 10.26
C CYS A 206 3.44 -16.44 9.78
N ARG A 207 3.10 -15.43 8.95
CA ARG A 207 4.02 -14.50 8.26
C ARG A 207 4.97 -15.14 7.23
N GLN A 208 4.88 -16.45 6.98
CA GLN A 208 5.59 -17.12 5.90
C GLN A 208 4.70 -17.25 4.65
N PRO A 209 5.26 -17.03 3.44
CA PRO A 209 4.51 -17.25 2.21
C PRO A 209 4.13 -18.72 2.08
N ILE A 210 2.88 -19.00 1.75
CA ILE A 210 2.40 -20.37 1.54
C ILE A 210 2.95 -20.86 0.19
N PRO A 211 3.77 -21.92 0.14
CA PRO A 211 4.28 -22.45 -1.12
C PRO A 211 3.14 -22.94 -2.02
N LEU A 212 3.15 -22.52 -3.29
CA LEU A 212 2.15 -22.94 -4.29
C LEU A 212 2.03 -24.46 -4.39
N ALA A 213 3.14 -25.21 -4.23
CA ALA A 213 3.16 -26.67 -4.27
C ALA A 213 2.26 -27.34 -3.19
N LEU A 214 2.00 -26.67 -2.08
CA LEU A 214 1.12 -27.19 -1.04
C LEU A 214 -0.36 -27.03 -1.41
N VAL A 215 -0.71 -25.89 -2.01
CA VAL A 215 -2.11 -25.54 -2.32
C VAL A 215 -2.53 -25.96 -3.72
N ALA A 216 -1.60 -26.12 -4.67
CA ALA A 216 -1.87 -26.46 -6.06
C ALA A 216 -2.65 -27.78 -6.21
N ARG A 217 -2.43 -28.75 -5.31
CA ARG A 217 -3.15 -30.03 -5.31
C ARG A 217 -4.65 -29.91 -4.99
N HIS A 218 -5.04 -28.78 -4.40
CA HIS A 218 -6.41 -28.48 -3.98
C HIS A 218 -7.08 -27.43 -4.89
N MET A 219 -6.37 -26.94 -5.91
CA MET A 219 -6.87 -25.93 -6.84
C MET A 219 -7.29 -26.59 -8.16
N VAL A 220 -8.38 -26.11 -8.73
CA VAL A 220 -8.76 -26.45 -10.11
C VAL A 220 -7.82 -25.72 -11.09
N GLU A 221 -7.62 -26.24 -12.30
CA GLU A 221 -6.70 -25.68 -13.31
C GLU A 221 -6.91 -24.17 -13.55
N LYS A 222 -8.17 -23.72 -13.59
CA LYS A 222 -8.54 -22.31 -13.72
C LYS A 222 -8.06 -21.45 -12.53
N GLU A 223 -8.17 -21.97 -11.31
CA GLU A 223 -7.75 -21.28 -10.09
C GLU A 223 -6.23 -21.21 -9.98
N LEU A 224 -5.55 -22.30 -10.36
CA LEU A 224 -4.10 -22.36 -10.39
C LEU A 224 -3.54 -21.37 -11.42
N ALA A 225 -4.14 -21.27 -12.60
CA ALA A 225 -3.77 -20.27 -13.60
C ALA A 225 -3.99 -18.84 -13.10
N ALA A 226 -5.13 -18.57 -12.44
CA ALA A 226 -5.40 -17.27 -11.83
C ALA A 226 -4.37 -16.91 -10.73
N PHE A 227 -3.99 -17.90 -9.91
CA PHE A 227 -2.96 -17.73 -8.88
C PHE A 227 -1.60 -17.37 -9.47
N GLN A 228 -1.17 -18.08 -10.52
CA GLN A 228 0.08 -17.80 -11.21
C GLN A 228 0.08 -16.42 -11.88
N LEU A 229 -1.04 -16.02 -12.48
CA LEU A 229 -1.20 -14.68 -13.04
C LEU A 229 -1.11 -13.61 -11.95
N ALA A 230 -1.76 -13.82 -10.81
CA ALA A 230 -1.63 -12.94 -9.65
C ALA A 230 -0.16 -12.86 -9.18
N GLN A 231 0.58 -13.98 -9.16
CA GLN A 231 2.00 -13.96 -8.82
C GLN A 231 2.81 -13.01 -9.70
N ILE A 232 2.59 -13.08 -11.00
CA ILE A 232 3.27 -12.22 -11.98
C ILE A 232 2.81 -10.78 -11.78
N GLU A 233 1.51 -10.54 -11.65
CA GLU A 233 0.93 -9.21 -11.45
C GLU A 233 1.52 -8.51 -10.22
N TYR A 234 1.56 -9.18 -9.08
CA TYR A 234 2.07 -8.60 -7.83
C TYR A 234 3.59 -8.46 -7.80
N SER A 235 4.33 -9.31 -8.53
CA SER A 235 5.78 -9.14 -8.71
C SER A 235 6.16 -8.08 -9.73
N THR A 236 5.22 -7.66 -10.59
CA THR A 236 5.45 -6.64 -11.62
C THR A 236 5.38 -5.24 -11.01
N ARG A 237 6.46 -4.46 -11.15
CA ARG A 237 6.52 -3.07 -10.64
C ARG A 237 5.54 -2.13 -11.32
N LYS A 238 5.53 -2.09 -12.66
CA LYS A 238 4.62 -1.26 -13.46
C LYS A 238 3.52 -2.14 -14.03
N LYS A 239 2.39 -2.21 -13.33
CA LYS A 239 1.24 -3.02 -13.74
C LYS A 239 0.47 -2.31 -14.84
N ILE A 240 0.05 -3.08 -15.84
CA ILE A 240 -0.69 -2.57 -16.99
C ILE A 240 -1.95 -3.41 -17.11
N TYR A 241 -3.09 -2.73 -17.13
CA TYR A 241 -4.39 -3.37 -17.24
C TYR A 241 -4.99 -3.07 -18.62
N CYS A 242 -5.89 -3.92 -19.07
CA CYS A 242 -6.62 -3.68 -20.29
C CYS A 242 -7.40 -2.36 -20.20
N SER A 243 -7.29 -1.51 -21.22
CA SER A 243 -8.00 -0.23 -21.28
C SER A 243 -9.50 -0.39 -21.54
N ASN A 244 -9.94 -1.59 -21.91
CA ASN A 244 -11.36 -1.91 -22.00
C ASN A 244 -11.90 -2.11 -20.59
N HIS A 245 -12.80 -1.23 -20.14
CA HIS A 245 -13.41 -1.26 -18.82
C HIS A 245 -14.21 -2.54 -18.54
N ASP A 246 -14.77 -3.19 -19.56
CA ASP A 246 -15.49 -4.46 -19.40
C ASP A 246 -14.54 -5.64 -19.17
N CYS A 247 -13.26 -5.50 -19.56
CA CYS A 247 -12.26 -6.55 -19.43
C CYS A 247 -11.37 -6.33 -18.19
N GLY A 248 -10.72 -5.16 -18.08
CA GLY A 248 -9.87 -4.81 -16.94
C GLY A 248 -8.70 -5.76 -16.63
N LEU A 249 -8.44 -6.76 -17.49
CA LEU A 249 -7.49 -7.83 -17.19
C LEU A 249 -6.05 -7.32 -17.17
N PHE A 250 -5.25 -7.79 -16.22
CA PHE A 250 -3.80 -7.55 -16.18
C PHE A 250 -3.10 -8.10 -17.44
N ILE A 251 -2.27 -7.27 -18.07
CA ILE A 251 -1.48 -7.65 -19.24
C ILE A 251 -0.06 -7.97 -18.79
N VAL A 252 0.33 -9.23 -18.97
CA VAL A 252 1.68 -9.71 -18.63
C VAL A 252 2.77 -8.98 -19.42
N PRO A 253 3.97 -8.76 -18.83
CA PRO A 253 5.05 -8.03 -19.50
C PRO A 253 5.49 -8.59 -20.86
N SER A 254 5.36 -9.90 -21.08
CA SER A 254 5.70 -10.55 -22.37
C SER A 254 4.78 -10.14 -23.53
N ARG A 255 3.64 -9.50 -23.25
CA ARG A 255 2.68 -9.01 -24.25
C ARG A 255 2.76 -7.49 -24.46
N ILE A 256 3.82 -6.88 -23.97
CA ILE A 256 4.13 -5.46 -24.17
C ILE A 256 5.29 -5.40 -25.17
N ASP A 257 5.04 -4.76 -26.31
CA ASP A 257 6.09 -4.45 -27.27
C ASP A 257 6.96 -3.29 -26.74
N PRO A 258 8.26 -3.51 -26.47
CA PRO A 258 9.13 -2.47 -25.93
C PRO A 258 9.35 -1.31 -26.90
N GLY A 259 9.25 -1.53 -28.21
CA GLY A 259 9.46 -0.48 -29.21
C GLY A 259 8.26 0.47 -29.34
N THR A 260 7.05 -0.10 -29.39
CA THR A 260 5.81 0.70 -29.60
C THR A 260 5.05 1.00 -28.31
N GLN A 261 5.50 0.46 -27.17
CA GLN A 261 4.80 0.55 -25.88
C GLN A 261 3.34 0.07 -26.00
N ARG A 262 3.11 -0.91 -26.87
CA ARG A 262 1.80 -1.50 -27.15
C ARG A 262 1.62 -2.76 -26.33
N ALA A 263 0.69 -2.73 -25.37
CA ALA A 263 0.28 -3.87 -24.58
C ALA A 263 -0.96 -4.52 -25.21
N THR A 264 -0.93 -5.82 -25.54
CA THR A 264 -2.07 -6.49 -26.18
C THR A 264 -2.76 -7.44 -25.21
N CYS A 265 -4.04 -7.19 -24.91
CA CYS A 265 -4.81 -8.06 -24.03
C CYS A 265 -4.94 -9.48 -24.60
N ALA A 266 -4.79 -10.50 -23.74
CA ALA A 266 -4.93 -11.91 -24.14
C ALA A 266 -6.40 -12.34 -24.28
N GLN A 267 -7.32 -11.69 -23.57
CA GLN A 267 -8.73 -12.07 -23.52
C GLN A 267 -9.56 -11.39 -24.61
N CYS A 268 -9.49 -10.06 -24.71
CA CYS A 268 -10.31 -9.29 -25.66
C CYS A 268 -9.52 -8.74 -26.86
N GLY A 269 -8.19 -8.90 -26.89
CA GLY A 269 -7.34 -8.40 -27.97
C GLY A 269 -7.15 -6.87 -28.01
N THR A 270 -7.81 -6.11 -27.12
CA THR A 270 -7.67 -4.65 -27.04
C THR A 270 -6.21 -4.26 -26.81
N ALA A 271 -5.74 -3.27 -27.57
CA ALA A 271 -4.42 -2.69 -27.44
C ALA A 271 -4.44 -1.50 -26.46
N THR A 272 -3.63 -1.58 -25.41
CA THR A 272 -3.43 -0.56 -24.38
C THR A 272 -2.07 0.10 -24.56
N CYS A 273 -1.95 1.40 -24.32
CA CYS A 273 -0.67 2.10 -24.21
C CYS A 273 -0.02 1.82 -22.85
N ALA A 274 1.22 1.29 -22.85
CA ALA A 274 1.96 0.96 -21.64
C ALA A 274 2.46 2.19 -20.84
N ILE A 275 2.30 3.40 -21.38
CA ILE A 275 2.70 4.66 -20.76
C ILE A 275 1.54 5.23 -19.95
N CYS A 276 0.40 5.50 -20.60
CA CYS A 276 -0.75 6.17 -20.01
C CYS A 276 -1.90 5.23 -19.58
N ASN A 277 -1.79 3.91 -19.82
CA ASN A 277 -2.81 2.90 -19.57
C ASN A 277 -4.16 3.11 -20.32
N ASN A 278 -4.23 4.04 -21.27
CA ASN A 278 -5.38 4.25 -22.14
C ASN A 278 -5.31 3.37 -23.40
N ALA A 279 -6.34 3.44 -24.24
CA ALA A 279 -6.33 2.79 -25.55
C ALA A 279 -5.09 3.21 -26.38
N HIS A 280 -4.47 2.25 -27.07
CA HIS A 280 -3.24 2.50 -27.81
C HIS A 280 -3.44 3.51 -28.94
N HIS A 281 -2.54 4.50 -29.01
CA HIS A 281 -2.60 5.57 -30.01
C HIS A 281 -1.99 5.08 -31.33
N GLN A 282 -2.77 5.10 -32.42
CA GLN A 282 -2.27 4.68 -33.73
C GLN A 282 -1.43 5.80 -34.36
N GLY A 283 -0.13 5.53 -34.55
CA GLY A 283 0.78 6.40 -35.33
C GLY A 283 1.11 7.75 -34.70
N LYS A 284 0.82 7.94 -33.40
CA LYS A 284 1.18 9.14 -32.63
C LYS A 284 1.85 8.71 -31.33
N ASP A 285 2.85 9.48 -30.91
CA ASP A 285 3.50 9.26 -29.62
C ASP A 285 2.52 9.53 -28.47
N CYS A 286 2.78 8.94 -27.30
CA CYS A 286 1.94 9.15 -26.13
C CYS A 286 2.11 10.58 -25.60
N PRO A 287 1.01 11.36 -25.41
CA PRO A 287 1.11 12.72 -24.86
C PRO A 287 1.62 12.74 -23.42
N ASP A 288 1.41 11.65 -22.69
CA ASP A 288 1.84 11.47 -21.30
C ASP A 288 3.20 10.78 -21.19
N ASP A 289 3.94 10.64 -22.31
CA ASP A 289 5.30 10.12 -22.28
C ASP A 289 6.25 11.15 -21.62
N PRO A 290 6.81 10.84 -20.44
CA PRO A 290 7.69 11.76 -19.72
C PRO A 290 8.95 12.10 -20.53
N LEU A 291 9.52 11.14 -21.27
CA LEU A 291 10.71 11.42 -22.10
C LEU A 291 10.37 12.35 -23.26
N LEU A 292 9.21 12.16 -23.88
CA LEU A 292 8.74 13.07 -24.94
C LEU A 292 8.50 14.47 -24.39
N GLN A 293 7.90 14.59 -23.20
CA GLN A 293 7.69 15.88 -22.54
C GLN A 293 8.99 16.58 -22.18
N GLU A 294 9.97 15.85 -21.61
CA GLU A 294 11.32 16.39 -21.34
C GLU A 294 11.99 16.87 -22.63
N THR A 295 11.88 16.10 -23.72
CA THR A 295 12.43 16.47 -25.03
C THR A 295 11.77 17.75 -25.55
N LYS A 296 10.45 17.88 -25.41
CA LYS A 296 9.70 19.09 -25.79
C LYS A 296 10.10 20.31 -24.93
N ASN A 297 10.28 20.11 -23.63
CA ASN A 297 10.71 21.16 -22.71
C ASN A 297 12.14 21.64 -23.03
N LEU A 298 13.05 20.70 -23.32
CA LEU A 298 14.40 21.02 -23.77
C LEU A 298 14.40 21.75 -25.11
N ALA A 299 13.58 21.30 -26.06
CA ALA A 299 13.40 21.99 -27.33
C ALA A 299 12.90 23.41 -27.13
N GLN A 300 11.95 23.61 -26.22
CA GLN A 300 11.42 24.93 -25.90
C GLN A 300 12.47 25.85 -25.24
N SER A 301 13.28 25.33 -24.31
CA SER A 301 14.32 26.12 -23.63
C SER A 301 15.47 26.51 -24.57
N MET A 302 15.81 25.63 -25.53
CA MET A 302 16.81 25.89 -26.56
C MET A 302 16.28 26.69 -27.75
N GLY A 303 14.96 26.99 -27.79
CA GLY A 303 14.34 27.71 -28.91
C GLY A 303 14.20 26.87 -30.19
N TRP A 304 14.31 25.55 -30.10
CA TRP A 304 14.07 24.62 -31.20
C TRP A 304 12.60 24.61 -31.62
N GLN A 305 12.37 24.37 -32.91
CA GLN A 305 11.01 24.34 -33.49
C GLN A 305 10.61 22.93 -33.90
N THR A 306 9.34 22.59 -33.73
CA THR A 306 8.75 21.32 -34.20
C THR A 306 8.13 21.50 -35.57
N CYS A 307 8.45 20.60 -36.50
CA CYS A 307 7.81 20.57 -37.82
C CYS A 307 6.34 20.20 -37.67
N SER A 308 5.42 21.00 -38.21
CA SER A 308 3.98 20.74 -38.13
C SER A 308 3.48 19.54 -38.96
N ALA A 309 4.30 19.04 -39.89
CA ALA A 309 3.92 17.94 -40.77
C ALA A 309 4.31 16.55 -40.22
N CYS A 310 5.39 16.47 -39.42
CA CYS A 310 5.92 15.19 -38.93
C CYS A 310 6.34 15.21 -37.45
N ASP A 311 6.04 16.30 -36.74
CA ASP A 311 6.31 16.52 -35.31
C ASP A 311 7.78 16.42 -34.88
N ARG A 312 8.72 16.30 -35.82
CA ARG A 312 10.16 16.25 -35.54
C ARG A 312 10.67 17.61 -35.04
N VAL A 313 11.42 17.60 -33.94
CA VAL A 313 12.14 18.77 -33.43
C VAL A 313 13.33 19.09 -34.35
N VAL A 314 13.48 20.36 -34.68
CA VAL A 314 14.51 20.88 -35.59
C VAL A 314 15.28 21.99 -34.86
N GLU A 315 16.60 21.86 -34.88
CA GLU A 315 17.56 22.89 -34.45
C GLU A 315 18.03 23.70 -35.67
N LEU A 316 17.97 25.03 -35.58
CA LEU A 316 18.64 25.94 -36.51
C LEU A 316 20.02 26.30 -35.95
N ARG A 317 21.08 25.79 -36.57
CA ARG A 317 22.47 26.11 -36.19
C ARG A 317 22.93 27.46 -36.72
N THR A 318 22.73 27.69 -38.02
CA THR A 318 23.05 28.93 -38.74
C THR A 318 22.18 29.02 -40.01
N GLY A 319 21.90 30.21 -40.52
CA GLY A 319 21.23 30.39 -41.83
C GLY A 319 19.92 31.19 -41.79
N CYS A 320 19.09 30.99 -42.81
CA CYS A 320 17.79 31.66 -42.98
C CYS A 320 16.70 31.01 -42.11
N ASN A 321 15.69 31.78 -41.73
CA ASN A 321 14.53 31.26 -40.98
C ASN A 321 13.60 30.38 -41.82
N HIS A 322 13.72 30.40 -43.16
CA HIS A 322 13.00 29.47 -44.03
C HIS A 322 13.72 28.11 -44.04
N MET A 323 13.07 27.09 -43.48
CA MET A 323 13.63 25.76 -43.29
C MET A 323 12.82 24.71 -44.05
N THR A 324 13.50 23.67 -44.54
CA THR A 324 12.87 22.47 -45.10
C THR A 324 13.14 21.30 -44.16
N CYS A 325 12.09 20.68 -43.64
CA CYS A 325 12.22 19.47 -42.82
C CYS A 325 12.65 18.27 -43.67
N HIS A 326 13.19 17.22 -43.03
CA HIS A 326 13.52 15.95 -43.70
C HIS A 326 12.30 15.27 -44.33
N CYS A 327 11.08 15.58 -43.87
CA CYS A 327 9.84 15.12 -44.51
C CYS A 327 9.45 15.90 -45.78
N GLY A 328 10.21 16.95 -46.15
CA GLY A 328 9.95 17.81 -47.30
C GLY A 328 9.07 19.04 -47.02
N ALA A 329 8.52 19.18 -45.82
CA ALA A 329 7.70 20.34 -45.46
C ALA A 329 8.58 21.59 -45.24
N GLU A 330 8.18 22.71 -45.85
CA GLU A 330 8.82 24.03 -45.67
C GLU A 330 8.11 24.84 -44.57
N PHE A 331 8.86 25.45 -43.66
CA PHE A 331 8.31 26.25 -42.57
C PHE A 331 9.26 27.35 -42.11
N CYS A 332 8.72 28.37 -41.44
CA CYS A 332 9.50 29.45 -40.83
C CYS A 332 9.89 29.07 -39.39
N TYR A 333 11.17 29.23 -39.03
CA TYR A 333 11.69 28.95 -37.69
C TYR A 333 11.29 30.00 -36.63
N CYS A 334 10.78 31.17 -37.04
CA CYS A 334 10.38 32.20 -36.09
C CYS A 334 8.99 31.93 -35.49
N ARG A 335 8.93 31.77 -34.17
CA ARG A 335 7.68 31.50 -33.42
C ARG A 335 6.73 32.71 -33.33
N HIS A 336 7.24 33.95 -33.46
CA HIS A 336 6.48 35.22 -33.39
C HIS A 336 6.94 36.23 -34.46
N CYS A 337 6.76 35.91 -35.74
CA CYS A 337 6.91 36.94 -36.77
C CYS A 337 5.61 37.76 -36.88
N TYR A 338 5.66 39.01 -36.45
CA TYR A 338 4.69 40.03 -36.87
C TYR A 338 4.73 40.12 -38.39
N ILE A 339 3.55 40.22 -39.02
CA ILE A 339 3.26 40.06 -40.45
C ILE A 339 4.26 40.74 -41.43
N ASN A 340 5.01 41.75 -40.98
CA ASN A 340 5.93 42.54 -41.78
C ASN A 340 7.39 42.02 -41.86
N VAL A 341 7.80 41.00 -41.07
CA VAL A 341 9.17 40.45 -41.12
C VAL A 341 9.30 39.28 -42.13
N CYS A 342 8.20 38.58 -42.41
CA CYS A 342 8.19 37.43 -43.33
C CYS A 342 8.29 37.78 -44.82
N GLU A 343 8.07 39.04 -45.23
CA GLU A 343 8.22 39.44 -46.64
C GLU A 343 9.66 39.30 -47.15
N GLY A 344 10.66 39.43 -46.26
CA GLY A 344 12.07 39.17 -46.59
C GLY A 344 12.41 37.68 -46.74
N CYS A 345 11.65 36.78 -46.10
CA CYS A 345 11.91 35.34 -46.12
C CYS A 345 11.37 34.66 -47.40
N ARG A 346 10.35 35.24 -48.06
CA ARG A 346 9.82 34.74 -49.35
C ARG A 346 10.76 34.98 -50.55
N ARG A 347 11.87 35.72 -50.39
CA ARG A 347 12.68 36.22 -51.52
C ARG A 347 13.87 35.36 -51.96
N ASN A 348 14.15 34.22 -51.31
CA ASN A 348 15.21 33.31 -51.74
C ASN A 348 14.65 32.01 -52.37
N ARG A 349 13.69 32.14 -53.29
CA ARG A 349 13.57 31.18 -54.40
C ARG A 349 14.59 31.60 -55.45
N ILE A 350 15.76 30.98 -55.43
CA ILE A 350 16.62 30.85 -56.62
C ILE A 350 16.62 29.38 -56.99
#